data_AF-A0A7Z9ZJ49-F1
#
_entry.id   AF-A0A7Z9ZJ49-F1
#
_cell.length_a   1.000
_cell.length_b   1.000
_cell.length_c   1.000
_cell.angle_alpha   90.00
_cell.angle_beta   90.00
_cell.angle_gamma   90.00
#
_symmetry.space_group_name_H-M   'P 1'
#
loop_
_entity.id
_entity.type
_entity.pdbx_description
1 polymer ?
#
loop_
_entity_poly.entity_id
_entity_poly.type
_entity_poly.pdbx_seq_one_letter_code
_entity_poly.pdbx_strand_id
1 'polypeptide(L)'
;MMDPKHWQTLELPKILERLASYTSFSAGAEKARTLTPSTDLAEIRARLEVTTEARALLTGRPQTTLGGARDIRPLVDAARRGVTLTPAELLDVRQTLMAARTLHNLLTRLRPQFP
;
A
#
# COMPACT_ATOMS: atom_id res chain seq x y z
N MET A 1 -5.39 12.64 -23.50
CA MET A 1 -5.98 12.06 -22.27
C MET A 1 -6.83 10.88 -22.70
N MET A 2 -6.60 9.68 -22.16
CA MET A 2 -7.35 8.48 -22.56
C MET A 2 -8.77 8.53 -22.01
N ASP A 3 -9.77 8.27 -22.87
CA ASP A 3 -11.19 8.28 -22.50
C ASP A 3 -11.50 7.11 -21.54
N PRO A 4 -12.18 7.35 -20.39
CA PRO A 4 -12.63 6.31 -19.45
C PRO A 4 -13.36 5.12 -20.10
N LYS A 5 -13.99 5.32 -21.26
CA LYS A 5 -14.66 4.27 -22.02
C LYS A 5 -13.70 3.17 -22.46
N HIS A 6 -12.46 3.52 -22.81
CA HIS A 6 -11.43 2.53 -23.16
C HIS A 6 -11.08 1.62 -21.99
N TRP A 7 -11.06 2.15 -20.77
CA TRP A 7 -10.74 1.38 -19.56
C TRP A 7 -11.83 0.38 -19.21
N GLN A 8 -13.08 0.72 -19.50
CA GLN A 8 -14.19 -0.24 -19.38
C GLN A 8 -14.06 -1.36 -20.41
N THR A 9 -13.77 -1.03 -21.67
CA THR A 9 -13.58 -2.03 -22.74
C THR A 9 -12.41 -2.97 -22.46
N LEU A 10 -11.31 -2.45 -21.88
CA LEU A 10 -10.15 -3.25 -21.47
C LEU A 10 -10.34 -3.94 -20.12
N GLU A 11 -11.53 -3.85 -19.52
CA GLU A 11 -11.86 -4.44 -18.23
C GLU A 11 -10.94 -4.05 -17.07
N LEU A 12 -10.30 -2.88 -17.16
CA LEU A 12 -9.38 -2.37 -16.13
C LEU A 12 -10.02 -2.37 -14.72
N PRO A 13 -11.29 -1.96 -14.52
CA PRO A 13 -11.92 -2.04 -13.20
C PRO A 13 -11.91 -3.45 -12.58
N LYS A 14 -12.10 -4.51 -13.39
CA LYS A 14 -12.06 -5.90 -12.91
C LYS A 14 -10.64 -6.30 -12.48
N ILE A 15 -9.64 -5.85 -13.24
CA ILE A 15 -8.22 -6.09 -12.92
C ILE A 15 -7.84 -5.40 -11.61
N LEU A 16 -8.25 -4.13 -11.43
CA LEU A 16 -7.96 -3.38 -10.21
C LEU A 16 -8.65 -3.96 -8.98
N GLU A 17 -9.88 -4.47 -9.12
CA GLU A 17 -10.56 -5.15 -8.01
C GLU A 17 -9.86 -6.47 -7.65
N ARG A 18 -9.44 -7.23 -8.66
CA ARG A 18 -8.64 -8.44 -8.43
C ARG A 18 -7.32 -8.11 -7.74
N LEU A 19 -6.63 -7.05 -8.15
CA LEU A 19 -5.41 -6.57 -7.48
C LEU A 19 -5.69 -6.16 -6.02
N ALA A 20 -6.77 -5.42 -5.77
CA ALA A 20 -7.16 -4.99 -4.43
C ALA A 20 -7.37 -6.18 -3.49
N SER A 21 -7.91 -7.30 -3.99
CA SER A 21 -8.11 -8.53 -3.22
C SER A 21 -6.81 -9.18 -2.71
N TYR A 22 -5.67 -8.92 -3.36
CA TYR A 22 -4.35 -9.41 -2.93
C TYR A 22 -3.65 -8.49 -1.91
N THR A 23 -4.23 -7.35 -1.56
CA THR A 23 -3.61 -6.40 -0.62
C THR A 23 -3.86 -6.80 0.83
N SER A 24 -2.91 -6.51 1.72
CA SER A 24 -2.97 -6.95 3.12
C SER A 24 -3.86 -6.11 4.03
N PHE A 25 -4.29 -4.91 3.60
CA PHE A 25 -5.15 -4.03 4.39
C PHE A 25 -5.84 -2.96 3.50
N SER A 26 -6.86 -2.29 4.04
CA SER A 26 -7.79 -1.43 3.28
C SER A 26 -7.13 -0.28 2.53
N ALA A 27 -6.10 0.37 3.07
CA ALA A 27 -5.44 1.47 2.35
C ALA A 27 -4.66 0.97 1.12
N GLY A 28 -4.14 -0.26 1.14
CA GLY A 28 -3.57 -0.91 -0.02
C GLY A 28 -4.64 -1.20 -1.08
N ALA A 29 -5.79 -1.72 -0.65
CA ALA A 29 -6.92 -2.01 -1.54
C ALA A 29 -7.45 -0.74 -2.22
N GLU A 30 -7.57 0.36 -1.47
CA GLU A 30 -7.96 1.67 -2.02
C GLU A 30 -6.92 2.20 -3.02
N LYS A 31 -5.62 2.11 -2.70
CA LYS A 31 -4.56 2.46 -3.64
C LYS A 31 -4.66 1.64 -4.93
N ALA A 32 -4.87 0.33 -4.83
CA ALA A 32 -5.03 -0.54 -6.00
C ALA A 32 -6.23 -0.12 -6.86
N ARG A 33 -7.39 0.16 -6.27
CA ARG A 33 -8.60 0.58 -7.01
C ARG A 33 -8.48 1.93 -7.69
N THR A 34 -7.66 2.82 -7.15
CA THR A 34 -7.45 4.18 -7.68
C THR A 34 -6.28 4.27 -8.66
N LEU A 35 -5.59 3.16 -8.94
CA LEU A 35 -4.50 3.13 -9.92
C LEU A 35 -5.02 3.50 -11.31
N THR A 36 -4.29 4.41 -11.95
CA THR A 36 -4.51 4.81 -13.34
C THR A 36 -3.26 4.60 -14.17
N PRO A 37 -3.39 4.19 -15.44
CA PRO A 37 -2.27 4.12 -16.37
C PRO A 37 -1.62 5.50 -16.50
N SER A 38 -0.29 5.56 -16.41
CA SER A 38 0.48 6.77 -16.68
C SER A 38 0.98 6.77 -18.12
N THR A 39 1.17 7.96 -18.69
CA THR A 39 1.85 8.18 -19.97
C THR A 39 3.21 8.86 -19.80
N ASP A 40 3.59 9.21 -18.57
CA ASP A 40 4.89 9.76 -18.26
C ASP A 40 5.92 8.63 -18.10
N LEU A 41 6.92 8.62 -18.99
CA LEU A 41 7.96 7.60 -19.00
C LEU A 41 8.75 7.54 -17.69
N ALA A 42 9.00 8.68 -17.04
CA ALA A 42 9.76 8.71 -15.78
C ALA A 42 8.96 8.03 -14.67
N GLU A 43 7.67 8.36 -14.56
CA GLU A 43 6.76 7.74 -13.60
C GLU A 43 6.58 6.23 -13.87
N ILE A 44 6.41 5.82 -15.13
CA ILE A 44 6.28 4.41 -15.51
C ILE A 44 7.52 3.62 -15.08
N ARG A 45 8.71 4.13 -15.37
CA ARG A 45 9.97 3.48 -14.99
C ARG A 45 10.10 3.33 -13.48
N ALA A 46 9.87 4.41 -12.73
CA ALA A 46 9.94 4.38 -11.27
C ALA A 46 8.94 3.37 -10.66
N ARG A 47 7.69 3.34 -11.14
CA ARG A 47 6.68 2.38 -10.65
C ARG A 47 7.07 0.93 -10.96
N LEU A 48 7.64 0.67 -12.13
CA LEU A 48 8.10 -0.68 -12.53
C LEU A 48 9.32 -1.14 -11.74
N GLU A 49 10.26 -0.23 -11.46
CA GLU A 49 11.45 -0.47 -10.64
C GLU A 49 11.03 -0.87 -9.21
N VAL A 50 10.20 -0.05 -8.56
CA VAL A 50 9.64 -0.35 -7.23
C VAL A 50 8.91 -1.71 -7.22
N THR A 51 8.14 -2.02 -8.25
CA THR A 51 7.43 -3.30 -8.35
C THR A 51 8.40 -4.48 -8.51
N THR A 52 9.49 -4.29 -9.25
CA THR A 52 10.53 -5.30 -9.47
C THR A 52 11.28 -5.60 -8.18
N GLU A 53 11.68 -4.56 -7.44
CA GLU A 53 12.30 -4.70 -6.12
C GLU A 53 11.38 -5.37 -5.11
N ALA A 54 10.11 -4.92 -5.03
CA ALA A 54 9.14 -5.50 -4.12
C ALA A 54 8.91 -7.00 -4.41
N ARG A 55 8.84 -7.38 -5.69
CA ARG A 55 8.76 -8.80 -6.09
C ARG A 55 9.99 -9.58 -5.63
N ALA A 56 11.18 -9.06 -5.89
CA ALA A 56 12.44 -9.73 -5.49
C ALA A 56 12.54 -9.87 -3.96
N LEU A 57 12.14 -8.84 -3.21
CA LEU A 57 12.04 -8.90 -1.75
C LEU A 57 11.09 -10.01 -1.28
N LEU A 58 9.88 -10.09 -1.84
CA LEU A 58 8.90 -11.10 -1.47
C LEU A 58 9.31 -12.52 -1.89
N THR A 59 10.02 -12.66 -3.02
CA THR A 59 10.59 -13.96 -3.43
C THR A 59 11.71 -14.41 -2.50
N GLY A 60 12.63 -13.51 -2.11
CA GLY A 60 13.74 -13.85 -1.23
C GLY A 60 13.35 -13.95 0.26
N ARG A 61 12.26 -13.28 0.66
CA ARG A 61 11.77 -13.20 2.04
C ARG A 61 10.24 -13.24 2.06
N PRO A 62 9.61 -14.40 1.79
CA PRO A 62 8.15 -14.54 1.70
C PRO A 62 7.39 -14.23 2.99
N GLN A 63 8.07 -14.27 4.14
CA GLN A 63 7.56 -13.84 5.44
C GLN A 63 7.48 -12.32 5.62
N THR A 64 7.97 -11.53 4.66
CA THR A 64 7.84 -10.07 4.69
C THR A 64 6.37 -9.70 4.59
N THR A 65 5.88 -9.01 5.61
CA THR A 65 4.48 -8.64 5.71
C THR A 65 4.34 -7.24 6.30
N LEU A 66 3.23 -6.58 6.01
CA LEU A 66 2.78 -5.39 6.72
C LEU A 66 2.25 -5.71 8.13
N GLY A 67 2.30 -6.98 8.55
CA GLY A 67 1.92 -7.42 9.89
C GLY A 67 0.44 -7.18 10.17
N GLY A 68 0.10 -6.81 11.42
CA GLY A 68 -1.26 -6.45 11.83
C GLY A 68 -1.62 -4.98 11.60
N ALA A 69 -1.06 -4.35 10.56
CA ALA A 69 -1.35 -2.95 10.24
C ALA A 69 -2.85 -2.77 9.95
N ARG A 70 -3.43 -1.72 10.54
CA ARG A 70 -4.83 -1.34 10.30
C ARG A 70 -4.87 0.05 9.70
N ASP A 71 -5.97 0.35 9.04
CA ASP A 71 -6.17 1.69 8.51
C ASP A 71 -6.62 2.64 9.62
N ILE A 72 -5.65 3.37 10.14
CA ILE A 72 -5.84 4.30 11.25
C ILE A 72 -6.15 5.73 10.78
N ARG A 73 -6.29 5.99 9.47
CA ARG A 73 -6.64 7.33 8.94
C ARG A 73 -7.91 7.89 9.59
N PRO A 74 -9.02 7.10 9.74
CA PRO A 74 -10.22 7.59 10.41
C PRO A 74 -9.97 7.99 11.88
N LEU A 75 -9.12 7.23 12.59
CA LEU A 75 -8.76 7.50 13.99
C LEU A 75 -7.93 8.77 14.11
N VAL A 76 -6.96 8.95 13.20
CA VAL A 76 -6.13 10.17 13.13
C VAL A 76 -7.01 11.39 12.86
N ASP A 77 -7.94 11.29 11.92
CA ASP A 77 -8.83 12.41 11.59
C ASP A 77 -9.84 12.71 12.70
N ALA A 78 -10.33 11.69 13.42
CA ALA A 78 -11.16 11.87 14.61
C ALA A 78 -10.37 12.59 15.72
N ALA A 79 -9.16 12.13 16.04
CA ALA A 79 -8.29 12.74 17.04
C ALA A 79 -7.94 14.20 16.69
N ARG A 80 -7.69 14.51 15.41
CA ARG A 80 -7.49 15.88 14.91
C ARG A 80 -8.68 16.79 15.16
N ARG A 81 -9.90 16.26 15.15
CA ARG A 81 -11.13 16.99 15.48
C ARG A 81 -11.43 17.06 16.98
N GLY A 82 -10.51 16.61 17.83
CA GLY A 82 -10.65 16.62 19.29
C GLY A 82 -11.43 15.44 19.87
N VAL A 83 -11.70 14.40 19.07
CA VAL A 83 -12.33 13.18 19.58
C VAL A 83 -11.33 12.36 20.40
N THR A 84 -11.72 11.98 21.62
CA THR A 84 -10.93 11.07 22.45
C THR A 84 -11.03 9.64 21.91
N LEU A 85 -9.89 9.04 21.59
CA LEU A 85 -9.82 7.65 21.17
C LEU A 85 -10.04 6.70 22.35
N THR A 86 -10.77 5.63 22.11
CA THR A 86 -10.96 4.55 23.07
C THR A 86 -9.66 3.75 23.28
N PRO A 87 -9.54 2.99 24.38
CA PRO A 87 -8.38 2.12 24.59
C PRO A 87 -8.15 1.12 23.43
N ALA A 88 -9.21 0.58 22.82
CA ALA A 88 -9.09 -0.33 21.70
C ALA A 88 -8.53 0.37 20.44
N GLU A 89 -9.00 1.57 20.13
CA GLU A 89 -8.49 2.39 19.02
C GLU A 89 -7.02 2.78 19.22
N LEU A 90 -6.61 3.07 20.46
CA LEU A 90 -5.20 3.33 20.78
C LEU A 90 -4.32 2.09 20.58
N LEU A 91 -4.83 0.90 20.90
CA LEU A 91 -4.15 -0.36 20.59
C LEU A 91 -4.02 -0.56 19.07
N ASP A 92 -5.01 -0.12 18.29
CA ASP A 92 -4.97 -0.19 16.84
C ASP A 92 -3.92 0.74 16.21
N VAL A 93 -3.80 1.94 16.75
CA VAL A 93 -2.71 2.86 16.42
C VAL A 93 -1.36 2.23 16.79
N ARG A 94 -1.21 1.71 18.01
CA ARG A 94 0.04 1.06 18.46
C ARG A 94 0.45 -0.07 17.52
N GLN A 95 -0.48 -0.96 17.16
CA GLN A 95 -0.20 -2.10 16.31
C GLN A 95 0.30 -1.68 14.91
N THR A 96 -0.33 -0.66 14.35
CA THR A 96 0.07 -0.10 13.04
C THR A 96 1.44 0.56 13.10
N LEU A 97 1.74 1.31 14.17
CA LEU A 97 3.08 1.89 14.39
C LEU A 97 4.17 0.83 14.58
N MET A 98 3.87 -0.26 15.29
CA MET A 98 4.80 -1.38 15.45
C MET A 98 5.08 -2.07 14.11
N ALA A 99 4.05 -2.33 13.31
CA ALA A 99 4.20 -2.88 11.97
C ALA A 99 5.07 -1.97 11.07
N ALA A 100 4.79 -0.67 11.07
CA ALA A 100 5.56 0.32 10.32
C ALA A 100 7.03 0.33 10.74
N ARG A 101 7.32 0.30 12.04
CA ARG A 101 8.70 0.26 12.58
C ARG A 101 9.44 -1.01 12.14
N THR A 102 8.79 -2.17 12.25
CA THR A 102 9.39 -3.45 11.83
C THR A 102 9.72 -3.44 10.34
N LEU A 103 8.78 -2.99 9.51
CA LEU A 103 9.00 -2.89 8.06
C LEU A 103 10.09 -1.87 7.73
N HIS A 104 10.09 -0.70 8.38
CA HIS A 104 11.12 0.32 8.19
C HIS A 104 12.52 -0.21 8.52
N ASN A 105 12.68 -0.91 9.64
CA ASN A 105 13.96 -1.50 10.03
C ASN A 105 14.42 -2.57 9.02
N LEU A 106 13.50 -3.40 8.54
CA LEU A 106 13.78 -4.40 7.50
C LEU A 106 14.26 -3.72 6.22
N LEU A 107 13.48 -2.78 5.68
CA LEU A 107 13.82 -2.10 4.43
C LEU A 107 15.11 -1.29 4.54
N THR A 108 15.34 -0.60 5.66
CA THR A 108 16.58 0.16 5.90
C THR A 108 17.81 -0.75 5.89
N ARG A 109 17.71 -1.94 6.49
CA ARG A 109 18.79 -2.94 6.47
C ARG A 109 19.03 -3.52 5.08
N LEU A 110 17.99 -3.61 4.26
CA LEU A 110 18.05 -4.19 2.91
C LEU A 110 18.37 -3.17 1.82
N ARG A 111 18.39 -1.87 2.14
CA ARG A 111 18.74 -0.80 1.19
C ARG A 111 20.05 -1.02 0.42
N PRO A 112 21.08 -1.70 0.93
CA PRO A 112 22.26 -2.01 0.12
C PRO A 112 22.06 -3.13 -0.93
N GLN A 113 20.99 -3.94 -0.81
CA GLN A 113 20.69 -5.11 -1.67
C GLN A 113 19.72 -4.78 -2.80
N PHE A 114 19.08 -3.63 -2.77
CA PHE A 114 18.14 -3.13 -3.77
C PHE A 114 18.56 -1.69 -4.12
N PRO A 115 18.61 -1.31 -5.40
CA PRO A 115 18.97 0.06 -5.81
C PRO A 115 18.06 1.14 -5.19
#